data_AF-A0A838SBF4-F1
#
_entry.id   AF-A0A838SBF4-F1
#
_cell.length_a   1.000
_cell.length_b   1.000
_cell.length_c   1.000
_cell.angle_alpha   90.00
_cell.angle_beta   90.00
_cell.angle_gamma   90.00
#
_symmetry.space_group_name_H-M   'P 1'
#
loop_
_entity.id
_entity.type
_entity.pdbx_description
1 polymer ?
#
loop_
_entity_poly.entity_id
_entity_poly.type
_entity_poly.pdbx_seq_one_letter_code
_entity_poly.pdbx_strand_id
1 'polypeptide(L)'
;MSVQPDIIYTKVDEAPELASGSFLPIIQSFAKAAGVTVGTKDISLAGRILAQFPDRLKPEQRQPDDLVLLGEMVEKPDANVIKLPNISASLPQIKGAITELQSQGYAVPDYPESPKTDEEKDIKAKYDKVKGSAVNPVLRQGNSDRRASASVKQYAKKNPHKMGKWTKESRTHVAHMS
;
A
#
# COMPACT_ATOMS: atom_id res chain seq x y z
N MET A 1 15.41 12.77 -20.12
CA MET A 1 15.40 11.83 -18.97
C MET A 1 14.53 12.47 -17.91
N SER A 2 13.44 11.83 -17.50
CA SER A 2 12.59 12.38 -16.43
C SER A 2 13.40 12.40 -15.14
N VAL A 3 13.54 13.57 -14.53
CA VAL A 3 14.21 13.74 -13.24
C VAL A 3 13.44 12.93 -12.19
N GLN A 4 14.14 12.02 -11.50
CA GLN A 4 13.55 11.26 -10.39
C GLN A 4 13.19 12.23 -9.26
N PRO A 5 11.97 12.18 -8.70
CA PRO A 5 11.59 13.07 -7.61
C PRO A 5 12.43 12.85 -6.35
N ASP A 6 12.69 13.91 -5.60
CA ASP A 6 13.46 13.88 -4.36
C ASP A 6 12.74 13.12 -3.24
N ILE A 7 11.40 13.13 -3.24
CA ILE A 7 10.55 12.40 -2.32
C ILE A 7 9.48 11.64 -3.11
N ILE A 8 9.33 10.36 -2.81
CA ILE A 8 8.20 9.56 -3.28
C ILE A 8 7.12 9.49 -2.20
N TYR A 9 5.92 9.97 -2.54
CA TYR A 9 4.73 9.83 -1.72
C TYR A 9 3.86 8.71 -2.30
N THR A 10 3.62 7.64 -1.54
CA THR A 10 2.88 6.49 -2.07
C THR A 10 1.41 6.80 -2.26
N LYS A 11 0.90 6.58 -3.47
CA LYS A 11 -0.54 6.47 -3.76
C LYS A 11 -1.01 5.09 -3.33
N VAL A 12 -2.09 5.04 -2.56
CA VAL A 12 -2.52 3.85 -1.80
C VAL A 12 -4.04 3.65 -1.94
N ASP A 13 -4.68 3.10 -0.91
CA ASP A 13 -6.08 2.67 -0.94
C ASP A 13 -6.93 3.45 0.07
N GLU A 14 -8.25 3.42 -0.11
CA GLU A 14 -9.26 3.79 0.88
C GLU A 14 -9.04 5.18 1.53
N ALA A 15 -9.14 5.27 2.86
CA ALA A 15 -9.10 6.55 3.57
C ALA A 15 -7.75 7.29 3.44
N PRO A 16 -6.58 6.63 3.52
CA PRO A 16 -5.30 7.28 3.24
C PRO A 16 -5.20 7.91 1.85
N GLU A 17 -5.78 7.27 0.83
CA GLU A 17 -5.78 7.83 -0.53
C GLU A 17 -6.70 9.06 -0.64
N LEU A 18 -7.90 9.00 -0.04
CA LEU A 18 -8.79 10.16 0.03
C LEU A 18 -8.13 11.34 0.75
N ALA A 19 -7.42 11.08 1.86
CA ALA A 19 -6.66 12.11 2.56
C ALA A 19 -5.53 12.68 1.70
N SER A 20 -4.87 11.84 0.90
CA SER A 20 -3.80 12.25 -0.02
C SER A 20 -4.30 13.18 -1.11
N GLY A 21 -5.52 12.95 -1.63
CA GLY A 21 -6.16 13.85 -2.60
C GLY A 21 -6.29 15.30 -2.12
N SER A 22 -6.35 15.52 -0.79
CA SER A 22 -6.34 16.86 -0.19
C SER A 22 -4.93 17.30 0.23
N PHE A 23 -4.16 16.42 0.87
CA PHE A 23 -2.95 16.82 1.58
C PHE A 23 -1.70 16.85 0.70
N LEU A 24 -1.62 16.00 -0.33
CA LEU A 24 -0.44 15.93 -1.21
C LEU A 24 -0.19 17.25 -1.98
N PRO A 25 -1.21 17.94 -2.55
CA PRO A 25 -0.99 19.24 -3.19
C PRO A 25 -0.43 20.30 -2.24
N ILE A 26 -0.82 20.25 -0.95
CA ILE A 26 -0.29 21.15 0.09
C ILE A 26 1.18 20.83 0.33
N ILE A 27 1.54 19.56 0.53
CA ILE A 27 2.95 19.14 0.69
C ILE A 27 3.80 19.61 -0.49
N GLN A 28 3.33 19.37 -1.72
CA GLN A 28 4.04 19.77 -2.94
C GLN A 28 4.27 21.28 -3.01
N SER A 29 3.27 22.08 -2.66
CA SER A 29 3.37 23.55 -2.65
C SER A 29 4.45 24.04 -1.67
N PHE A 30 4.47 23.50 -0.46
CA PHE A 30 5.46 23.88 0.56
C PHE A 30 6.86 23.36 0.23
N ALA A 31 6.99 22.11 -0.25
CA ALA A 31 8.27 21.52 -0.63
C ALA A 31 8.95 22.28 -1.80
N LYS A 32 8.15 22.79 -2.74
CA LYS A 32 8.63 23.60 -3.87
C LYS A 32 9.40 24.84 -3.41
N ALA A 33 9.02 25.48 -2.30
CA ALA A 33 9.73 26.64 -1.77
C ALA A 33 11.17 26.30 -1.33
N ALA A 34 11.45 25.04 -1.02
CA ALA A 34 12.78 24.53 -0.70
C ALA A 34 13.49 23.89 -1.91
N GLY A 35 12.91 23.94 -3.10
CA GLY A 35 13.44 23.27 -4.29
C GLY A 35 13.33 21.76 -4.27
N VAL A 36 12.49 21.18 -3.40
CA VAL A 36 12.29 19.74 -3.25
C VAL A 36 11.09 19.28 -4.07
N THR A 37 11.30 18.27 -4.91
CA THR A 37 10.26 17.66 -5.74
C THR A 37 9.60 16.48 -5.03
N VAL A 38 8.27 16.42 -5.05
CA VAL A 38 7.49 15.33 -4.44
C VAL A 38 6.64 14.68 -5.53
N GLY A 39 7.02 13.46 -5.92
CA GLY A 39 6.30 12.65 -6.90
C GLY A 39 5.56 11.48 -6.26
N THR A 40 4.87 10.70 -7.07
CA THR A 40 4.04 9.58 -6.61
C THR A 40 4.42 8.26 -7.25
N LYS A 41 4.17 7.18 -6.52
CA LYS A 41 4.21 5.80 -7.00
C LYS A 41 2.95 5.08 -6.55
N ASP A 42 2.25 4.44 -7.48
CA ASP A 42 0.97 3.78 -7.23
C ASP A 42 1.18 2.33 -6.77
N ILE A 43 0.95 2.12 -5.47
CA ILE A 43 0.99 0.79 -4.84
C ILE A 43 -0.38 0.36 -4.32
N SER A 44 -1.45 1.00 -4.81
CA SER A 44 -2.83 0.58 -4.53
C SER A 44 -3.07 -0.87 -4.99
N LEU A 45 -4.10 -1.52 -4.45
CA LEU A 45 -4.49 -2.85 -4.87
C LEU A 45 -4.82 -2.90 -6.37
N ALA A 46 -5.62 -1.96 -6.85
CA ALA A 46 -5.93 -1.84 -8.28
C ALA A 46 -4.66 -1.60 -9.11
N GLY A 47 -3.80 -0.70 -8.61
CA GLY A 47 -2.49 -0.38 -9.15
C GLY A 47 -1.66 -1.62 -9.48
N ARG A 48 -1.46 -2.43 -8.43
CA ARG A 48 -0.67 -3.66 -8.46
C ARG A 48 -1.33 -4.78 -9.27
N ILE A 49 -2.66 -4.88 -9.30
CA ILE A 49 -3.35 -5.84 -10.18
C ILE A 49 -3.04 -5.53 -11.65
N LEU A 50 -3.26 -4.29 -12.08
CA LEU A 50 -3.05 -3.90 -13.48
C LEU A 50 -1.60 -4.11 -13.94
N ALA A 51 -0.63 -3.84 -13.06
CA ALA A 51 0.79 -4.06 -13.34
C ALA A 51 1.14 -5.54 -13.61
N GLN A 52 0.37 -6.51 -13.10
CA GLN A 52 0.60 -7.94 -13.34
C GLN A 52 0.01 -8.46 -14.66
N PHE A 53 -0.87 -7.70 -15.32
CA PHE A 53 -1.57 -8.15 -16.54
C PHE A 53 -1.43 -7.18 -17.74
N PRO A 54 -0.26 -6.58 -18.02
CA PRO A 54 -0.12 -5.58 -19.09
C PRO A 54 -0.54 -6.12 -20.46
N ASP A 55 -0.32 -7.41 -20.73
CA ASP A 55 -0.66 -8.05 -22.01
C ASP A 55 -2.18 -8.18 -22.24
N ARG A 56 -2.98 -8.07 -21.17
CA ARG A 56 -4.46 -8.06 -21.24
C ARG A 56 -5.03 -6.65 -21.31
N LEU A 57 -4.18 -5.63 -21.22
CA LEU A 57 -4.59 -4.23 -21.20
C LEU A 57 -4.29 -3.55 -22.53
N LYS A 58 -5.18 -2.62 -22.90
CA LYS A 58 -4.90 -1.69 -24.01
C LYS A 58 -3.68 -0.82 -23.67
N PRO A 59 -2.91 -0.33 -24.66
CA PRO A 59 -1.73 0.48 -24.40
C PRO A 59 -1.96 1.65 -23.42
N GLU A 60 -3.10 2.32 -23.53
CA GLU A 60 -3.50 3.44 -22.68
C GLU A 60 -3.93 3.07 -21.25
N GLN A 61 -4.25 1.79 -21.01
CA GLN A 61 -4.63 1.25 -19.70
C GLN A 61 -3.42 0.73 -18.92
N ARG A 62 -2.27 0.56 -19.58
CA ARG A 62 -1.06 0.02 -18.97
C ARG A 62 -0.41 1.06 -18.07
N GLN A 63 0.15 0.59 -16.97
CA GLN A 63 0.94 1.38 -16.05
C GLN A 63 2.15 0.58 -15.57
N PRO A 64 3.24 1.25 -15.17
CA PRO A 64 4.43 0.58 -14.68
C PRO A 64 4.15 -0.22 -13.39
N ASP A 65 4.95 -1.25 -13.14
CA ASP A 65 4.98 -1.91 -11.83
C ASP A 65 5.74 -1.02 -10.82
N ASP A 66 5.02 -0.06 -10.26
CA ASP A 66 5.57 0.92 -9.33
C ASP A 66 6.06 0.29 -8.01
N LEU A 67 5.58 -0.90 -7.64
CA LEU A 67 6.09 -1.61 -6.47
C LEU A 67 7.49 -2.18 -6.74
N VAL A 68 7.71 -2.77 -7.93
CA VAL A 68 9.04 -3.23 -8.35
C VAL A 68 10.01 -2.05 -8.45
N LEU A 69 9.59 -0.95 -9.09
CA LEU A 69 10.41 0.25 -9.19
C LEU A 69 10.75 0.84 -7.81
N LEU A 70 9.79 0.84 -6.86
CA LEU A 70 10.07 1.26 -5.49
C LEU A 70 11.04 0.32 -4.77
N GLY A 71 10.95 -1.00 -5.01
CA GLY A 71 11.90 -1.98 -4.49
C GLY A 71 13.34 -1.67 -4.89
N GLU A 72 13.55 -1.37 -6.17
CA GLU A 72 14.87 -0.95 -6.67
C GLU A 72 15.31 0.40 -6.11
N MET A 73 14.36 1.32 -5.84
CA MET A 73 14.68 2.63 -5.27
C MET A 73 15.15 2.52 -3.83
N VAL A 74 14.45 1.76 -2.97
CA VAL A 74 14.77 1.69 -1.53
C VAL A 74 16.14 1.06 -1.21
N GLU A 75 16.77 0.42 -2.19
CA GLU A 75 18.16 -0.08 -2.09
C GLU A 75 19.21 1.02 -2.36
N LYS A 76 18.79 2.19 -2.87
CA LYS A 76 19.71 3.28 -3.20
C LYS A 76 19.88 4.25 -2.02
N PRO A 77 21.07 4.87 -1.86
CA PRO A 77 21.33 5.80 -0.74
C PRO A 77 20.47 7.07 -0.75
N ASP A 78 19.99 7.48 -1.93
CA ASP A 78 19.17 8.67 -2.15
C ASP A 78 17.66 8.41 -2.00
N ALA A 79 17.26 7.19 -1.63
CA ALA A 79 15.87 6.82 -1.46
C ALA A 79 15.20 7.60 -0.33
N ASN A 80 14.14 8.34 -0.67
CA ASN A 80 13.28 9.00 0.30
C ASN A 80 11.81 8.71 -0.01
N VAL A 81 11.22 7.80 0.78
CA VAL A 81 9.88 7.27 0.54
C VAL A 81 8.99 7.53 1.75
N ILE A 82 7.91 8.27 1.55
CA ILE A 82 6.81 8.43 2.51
C ILE A 82 5.76 7.38 2.19
N LYS A 83 5.73 6.32 3.02
CA LYS A 83 4.82 5.18 2.88
C LYS A 83 3.56 5.35 3.72
N LEU A 84 2.40 5.46 3.06
CA LEU A 84 1.08 5.51 3.70
C LEU A 84 0.52 4.10 3.93
N PRO A 85 -0.44 3.88 4.84
CA PRO A 85 -1.11 2.59 4.98
C PRO A 85 -1.78 2.15 3.66
N ASN A 86 -1.72 0.85 3.34
CA ASN A 86 -2.29 0.27 2.13
C ASN A 86 -2.94 -1.09 2.45
N ILE A 87 -3.78 -1.59 1.54
CA ILE A 87 -4.46 -2.88 1.68
C ILE A 87 -3.45 -4.03 1.55
N SER A 88 -3.42 -4.89 2.58
CA SER A 88 -2.89 -6.27 2.46
C SER A 88 -4.06 -7.19 2.12
N ALA A 89 -4.25 -7.45 0.82
CA ALA A 89 -5.55 -7.89 0.31
C ALA A 89 -5.91 -9.31 0.76
N SER A 90 -7.09 -9.46 1.35
CA SER A 90 -7.77 -10.74 1.50
C SER A 90 -8.36 -11.20 0.16
N LEU A 91 -8.75 -12.48 0.08
CA LEU A 91 -9.36 -13.02 -1.14
C LEU A 91 -10.65 -12.27 -1.55
N PRO A 92 -11.59 -11.93 -0.65
CA PRO A 92 -12.76 -11.12 -1.01
C PRO A 92 -12.40 -9.74 -1.56
N GLN A 93 -11.37 -9.08 -0.99
CA GLN A 93 -10.93 -7.76 -1.46
C GLN A 93 -10.31 -7.83 -2.86
N ILE A 94 -9.52 -8.88 -3.17
CA ILE A 94 -9.01 -9.10 -4.52
C ILE A 94 -10.16 -9.27 -5.50
N LYS A 95 -11.13 -10.14 -5.19
CA LYS A 95 -12.28 -10.37 -6.07
C LYS A 95 -13.08 -9.08 -6.30
N GLY A 96 -13.32 -8.30 -5.24
CA GLY A 96 -13.98 -7.01 -5.34
C GLY A 96 -13.24 -6.05 -6.27
N ALA A 97 -11.92 -5.92 -6.13
CA ALA A 97 -11.10 -5.07 -6.99
C ALA A 97 -11.09 -5.55 -8.45
N ILE A 98 -11.05 -6.87 -8.69
CA ILE A 98 -11.14 -7.45 -10.04
C ILE A 98 -12.49 -7.07 -10.67
N THR A 99 -13.60 -7.31 -9.97
CA THR A 99 -14.94 -6.97 -10.48
C THR A 99 -15.08 -5.49 -10.77
N GLU A 100 -14.56 -4.62 -9.90
CA GLU A 100 -14.56 -3.18 -10.13
C GLU A 100 -13.75 -2.79 -11.37
N LEU A 101 -12.51 -3.29 -11.51
CA LEU A 101 -11.68 -3.06 -12.69
C LEU A 101 -12.33 -3.55 -13.99
N GLN A 102 -12.92 -4.74 -13.97
CA GLN A 102 -13.64 -5.30 -15.11
C GLN A 102 -14.83 -4.42 -15.51
N SER A 103 -15.59 -3.91 -14.54
CA SER A 103 -16.70 -2.98 -14.80
C SER A 103 -16.25 -1.65 -15.44
N GLN A 104 -14.99 -1.27 -15.22
CA GLN A 104 -14.35 -0.09 -15.83
C GLN A 104 -13.69 -0.41 -17.18
N GLY A 105 -13.82 -1.64 -17.69
CA GLY A 105 -13.33 -2.06 -19.00
C GLY A 105 -11.87 -2.52 -19.04
N TYR A 106 -11.26 -2.82 -17.89
CA TYR A 106 -9.96 -3.50 -17.84
C TYR A 106 -10.17 -5.01 -17.98
N ALA A 107 -9.59 -5.63 -19.01
CA ALA A 107 -9.77 -7.05 -19.30
C ALA A 107 -8.88 -7.97 -18.42
N VAL A 108 -8.79 -7.67 -17.13
CA VAL A 108 -8.09 -8.52 -16.16
C VAL A 108 -8.88 -9.81 -15.91
N PRO A 109 -8.22 -10.98 -15.84
CA PRO A 109 -8.91 -12.26 -15.69
C PRO A 109 -9.50 -12.43 -14.28
N ASP A 110 -10.51 -13.28 -14.14
CA ASP A 110 -11.01 -13.66 -12.81
C ASP A 110 -9.94 -14.39 -11.98
N TYR A 111 -10.10 -14.39 -10.66
CA TYR A 111 -9.24 -15.17 -9.77
C TYR A 111 -9.67 -16.64 -9.75
N PRO A 112 -8.86 -17.61 -10.25
CA PRO A 112 -9.21 -19.01 -10.23
C PRO A 112 -8.89 -19.63 -8.85
N GLU A 113 -9.91 -19.95 -8.07
CA GLU A 113 -9.71 -20.56 -6.75
C GLU A 113 -9.12 -21.97 -6.82
N SER A 114 -9.55 -22.74 -7.80
CA SER A 114 -9.15 -24.14 -8.01
C SER A 114 -8.66 -24.36 -9.44
N PRO A 115 -7.47 -23.84 -9.80
CA PRO A 115 -7.00 -23.82 -11.18
C PRO A 115 -6.76 -25.25 -11.70
N LYS A 116 -7.21 -25.50 -12.93
CA LYS A 116 -7.14 -26.78 -13.66
C LYS A 116 -6.24 -26.72 -14.88
N THR A 117 -6.09 -25.54 -15.48
CA THR A 117 -5.22 -25.33 -16.65
C THR A 117 -3.91 -24.65 -16.26
N ASP A 118 -2.92 -24.67 -17.15
CA ASP A 118 -1.66 -23.94 -16.92
C ASP A 118 -1.84 -22.42 -17.01
N GLU A 119 -2.81 -21.96 -17.82
CA GLU A 119 -3.19 -20.54 -17.85
C GLU A 119 -3.81 -20.10 -16.52
N GLU A 120 -4.74 -20.87 -15.94
CA GLU A 120 -5.29 -20.59 -14.61
C GLU A 120 -4.20 -20.69 -13.52
N LYS A 121 -3.27 -21.64 -13.71
CA LYS A 121 -1.93 -21.75 -13.10
C LYS A 121 -1.27 -20.37 -12.91
N ASP A 122 -0.95 -19.78 -14.05
CA ASP A 122 -0.22 -18.51 -14.19
C ASP A 122 -1.03 -17.33 -13.66
N ILE A 123 -2.33 -17.25 -13.96
CA ILE A 123 -3.21 -16.19 -13.48
C ILE A 123 -3.25 -16.17 -11.95
N LYS A 124 -3.42 -17.34 -11.33
CA LYS A 124 -3.44 -17.45 -9.87
C LYS A 124 -2.12 -16.99 -9.28
N ALA A 125 -0.99 -17.43 -9.85
CA ALA A 125 0.34 -17.06 -9.38
C ALA A 125 0.58 -15.54 -9.43
N LYS A 126 0.11 -14.86 -10.49
CA LYS A 126 0.16 -13.39 -10.61
C LYS A 126 -0.67 -12.71 -9.52
N TYR A 127 -1.89 -13.16 -9.25
CA TYR A 127 -2.71 -12.61 -8.16
C TYR A 127 -2.15 -12.92 -6.77
N ASP A 128 -1.55 -14.09 -6.56
CA ASP A 128 -0.93 -14.46 -5.28
C ASP A 128 0.24 -13.54 -4.92
N LYS A 129 0.96 -12.97 -5.91
CA LYS A 129 1.98 -11.92 -5.69
C LYS A 129 1.39 -10.60 -5.17
N VAL A 130 0.13 -10.32 -5.48
CA VAL A 130 -0.57 -9.09 -5.10
C VAL A 130 -1.31 -9.26 -3.76
N LYS A 131 -1.69 -10.49 -3.43
CA LYS A 131 -2.42 -10.86 -2.23
C LYS A 131 -1.60 -10.71 -0.94
N GLY A 132 -2.30 -10.41 0.16
CA GLY A 132 -1.69 -10.33 1.48
C GLY A 132 -0.69 -9.18 1.59
N SER A 133 0.33 -9.34 2.44
CA SER A 133 1.33 -8.31 2.70
C SER A 133 2.41 -8.29 1.60
N ALA A 134 2.02 -7.95 0.38
CA ALA A 134 2.93 -7.88 -0.78
C ALA A 134 3.90 -6.68 -0.73
N VAL A 135 3.48 -5.54 -0.17
CA VAL A 135 4.24 -4.29 -0.24
C VAL A 135 5.36 -4.19 0.79
N ASN A 136 5.07 -4.52 2.06
CA ASN A 136 6.04 -4.34 3.15
C ASN A 136 7.36 -5.12 2.96
N PRO A 137 7.36 -6.39 2.51
CA PRO A 137 8.59 -7.14 2.27
C PRO A 137 9.50 -6.50 1.21
N VAL A 138 8.91 -5.79 0.24
CA VAL A 138 9.66 -5.07 -0.80
C VAL A 138 10.27 -3.79 -0.24
N LEU A 139 9.50 -2.99 0.50
CA LEU A 139 9.93 -1.65 0.92
C LEU A 139 10.81 -1.63 2.18
N ARG A 140 10.76 -2.65 3.04
CA ARG A 140 11.45 -2.65 4.35
C ARG A 140 12.86 -3.22 4.25
N GLN A 141 13.72 -2.54 3.50
CA GLN A 141 15.15 -2.86 3.40
C GLN A 141 15.97 -2.28 4.57
N GLY A 142 15.46 -2.46 5.80
CA GLY A 142 16.04 -1.90 7.02
C GLY A 142 15.26 -2.28 8.28
N ASN A 143 15.79 -1.86 9.44
CA ASN A 143 15.15 -2.08 10.73
C ASN A 143 14.10 -1.00 11.06
N SER A 144 13.31 -1.22 12.12
CA SER A 144 12.24 -0.31 12.52
C SER A 144 12.64 0.57 13.72
N ASP A 145 12.69 1.89 13.55
CA ASP A 145 12.57 2.86 14.66
C ASP A 145 11.10 3.29 14.79
N ARG A 146 10.41 2.84 15.85
CA ARG A 146 9.00 3.15 16.09
C ARG A 146 8.78 3.68 17.51
N ARG A 147 8.34 4.93 17.61
CA ARG A 147 8.08 5.62 18.88
C ARG A 147 6.96 6.65 18.74
N ALA A 148 6.23 6.91 19.82
CA ALA A 148 5.30 8.04 19.86
C ALA A 148 6.09 9.36 19.88
N SER A 149 5.68 10.36 19.08
CA SER A 149 6.33 11.67 19.09
C SER A 149 6.11 12.39 20.43
N ALA A 150 7.06 13.25 20.80
CA ALA A 150 6.98 14.01 22.05
C ALA A 150 5.73 14.91 22.10
N SER A 151 5.37 15.54 20.98
CA SER A 151 4.17 16.37 20.84
C SER A 151 2.89 15.56 21.06
N VAL A 152 2.77 14.38 20.45
CA VAL A 152 1.62 13.48 20.65
C VAL A 152 1.54 13.01 22.10
N LYS A 153 2.69 12.67 22.72
CA LYS A 153 2.71 12.25 24.14
C LYS A 153 2.27 13.37 25.07
N GLN A 154 2.73 14.60 24.85
CA GLN A 154 2.30 15.76 25.64
C GLN A 154 0.81 16.07 25.45
N TYR A 155 0.31 15.98 24.20
CA TYR A 155 -1.10 16.14 23.92
C TYR A 155 -1.96 15.11 24.66
N ALA A 156 -1.58 13.84 24.62
CA ALA A 156 -2.29 12.77 25.32
C ALA A 156 -2.30 12.93 26.86
N LYS A 157 -1.25 13.55 27.44
CA LYS A 157 -1.24 13.89 28.88
C LYS A 157 -2.26 15.00 29.22
N LYS A 158 -2.41 15.99 28.34
CA LYS A 158 -3.36 17.10 28.50
C LYS A 158 -4.80 16.70 28.16
N ASN A 159 -4.96 15.73 27.26
CA ASN A 159 -6.23 15.24 26.74
C ASN A 159 -6.29 13.72 26.89
N PRO A 160 -6.45 13.21 28.13
CA PRO A 160 -6.45 11.77 28.37
C PRO A 160 -7.64 11.12 27.66
N HIS A 161 -7.36 10.07 26.88
CA HIS A 161 -8.40 9.24 26.30
C HIS A 161 -8.99 8.31 27.38
N LYS A 162 -10.21 7.83 27.14
CA LYS A 162 -10.90 6.93 28.07
C LYS A 162 -10.11 5.63 28.21
N MET A 163 -9.85 5.24 29.45
CA MET A 163 -9.25 3.95 29.80
C MET A 163 -10.29 3.12 30.57
N GLY A 164 -10.61 1.92 30.08
CA GLY A 164 -11.55 1.02 30.75
C GLY A 164 -11.03 0.56 32.11
N LYS A 165 -11.92 0.47 33.12
CA LYS A 165 -11.56 0.02 34.46
C LYS A 165 -11.28 -1.49 34.43
N TRP A 166 -10.14 -1.89 34.97
CA TRP A 166 -9.81 -3.30 35.22
C TRP A 166 -10.28 -3.73 36.60
N THR A 167 -10.78 -4.96 36.71
CA THR A 167 -11.24 -5.57 37.97
C THR A 167 -10.44 -6.82 38.30
N LYS A 168 -10.39 -7.20 39.58
CA LYS A 168 -9.67 -8.39 40.03
C LYS A 168 -10.40 -9.68 39.66
N GLU A 169 -11.70 -9.59 39.40
CA GLU A 169 -12.59 -10.68 39.01
C GLU A 169 -12.53 -10.96 37.50
N SER A 170 -11.69 -10.23 36.74
CA SER A 170 -11.51 -10.45 35.31
C SER A 170 -11.01 -11.87 35.04
N ARG A 171 -11.76 -12.62 34.22
CA ARG A 171 -11.39 -13.96 33.77
C ARG A 171 -10.64 -13.95 32.43
N THR A 172 -10.35 -12.77 31.89
CA THR A 172 -9.59 -12.62 30.64
C THR A 172 -8.18 -13.18 30.83
N HIS A 173 -7.83 -14.17 30.03
CA HIS A 173 -6.50 -14.77 29.97
C HIS A 173 -6.14 -15.07 28.52
N VAL A 174 -4.85 -15.23 28.24
CA VAL A 174 -4.37 -15.71 26.95
C VAL A 174 -4.31 -17.24 27.03
N ALA A 175 -4.92 -17.92 26.06
CA ALA A 175 -4.73 -19.35 25.84
C ALA A 175 -3.89 -19.54 24.57
N HIS A 176 -2.87 -20.38 24.64
CA HIS A 176 -1.99 -20.71 23.52
C HIS A 176 -1.75 -22.22 23.47
N MET A 177 -1.25 -22.72 22.33
CA MET A 177 -0.85 -24.13 22.20
C MET A 177 0.28 -24.44 23.21
N SER A 178 0.22 -25.60 23.84
CA SER A 178 1.25 -26.13 24.74
C SER A 178 2.29 -26.94 23.98
#